data_AF-A0A2E6PNK5-F1
#
_entry.id   AF-A0A2E6PNK5-F1
#
_cell.length_a   1.000
_cell.length_b   1.000
_cell.length_c   1.000
_cell.angle_alpha   90.00
_cell.angle_beta   90.00
_cell.angle_gamma   90.00
#
_symmetry.space_group_name_H-M   'P 1'
#
loop_
_entity.id
_entity.type
_entity.pdbx_description
1 polymer ?
#
loop_
_entity_poly.entity_id
_entity_poly.type
_entity_poly.pdbx_seq_one_letter_code
_entity_poly.pdbx_strand_id
1 'polypeptide(L)'
;MAAQEEVLKLRNSTESDLKDQRQEFHRMESRHLQREEQLERKVEAQEEKERELTVKETEVEQVRIEAYELKAQQSRALEQVAGLSVDEAREQVVRRGEEEAVHDLSKRYYELEKEYKEKANQNARKIITVAINRLATDVVSEVTTSTVSLPNDEMKGRLIGREGRNIRTLEALTGVDVI
;
A
#
# COMPACT_ATOMS: atom_id res chain seq x y z
N MET A 1 111.04 -20.54 -34.46
CA MET A 1 110.00 -20.31 -35.49
C MET A 1 108.61 -20.67 -34.97
N ALA A 2 108.38 -21.85 -34.38
CA ALA A 2 107.07 -22.24 -33.82
C ALA A 2 106.49 -21.26 -32.76
N ALA A 3 107.30 -20.81 -31.81
CA ALA A 3 106.84 -19.87 -30.76
C ALA A 3 106.41 -18.49 -31.30
N GLN A 4 106.99 -18.02 -32.41
CA GLN A 4 106.59 -16.76 -33.03
C GLN A 4 105.26 -16.89 -33.79
N GLU A 5 105.01 -18.05 -34.41
CA GLU A 5 103.76 -18.32 -35.12
C GLU A 5 102.58 -18.49 -34.15
N GLU A 6 102.81 -19.13 -33.00
CA GLU A 6 101.81 -19.31 -31.95
C GLU A 6 101.42 -17.98 -31.29
N VAL A 7 102.40 -17.10 -31.01
CA VAL A 7 102.15 -15.75 -30.51
C VAL A 7 101.36 -14.90 -31.52
N LEU A 8 101.62 -15.08 -32.81
CA LEU A 8 100.92 -14.34 -33.87
C LEU A 8 99.48 -14.83 -34.05
N LYS A 9 99.24 -16.14 -33.95
CA LYS A 9 97.90 -16.73 -33.93
C LYS A 9 97.09 -16.28 -32.72
N LEU A 10 97.70 -16.29 -31.52
CA LEU A 10 97.06 -15.82 -30.30
C LEU A 10 96.72 -14.32 -30.38
N ARG A 11 97.62 -13.50 -30.92
CA ARG A 11 97.32 -12.08 -31.15
C ARG A 11 96.13 -11.89 -32.08
N ASN A 12 96.13 -12.57 -33.23
CA ASN A 12 95.03 -12.45 -34.20
C ASN A 12 93.70 -12.94 -33.62
N SER A 13 93.68 -14.02 -32.83
CA SER A 13 92.46 -14.48 -32.17
C SER A 13 91.98 -13.46 -31.13
N THR A 14 92.88 -12.92 -30.30
CA THR A 14 92.51 -11.88 -29.32
C THR A 14 92.02 -10.58 -29.98
N GLU A 15 92.59 -10.18 -31.12
CA GLU A 15 92.11 -9.02 -31.87
C GLU A 15 90.72 -9.27 -32.47
N SER A 16 90.46 -10.49 -32.95
CA SER A 16 89.14 -10.89 -33.44
C SER A 16 88.11 -10.89 -32.31
N ASP A 17 88.43 -11.52 -31.17
CA ASP A 17 87.53 -11.59 -30.02
C ASP A 17 87.21 -10.19 -29.47
N LEU A 18 88.22 -9.30 -29.39
CA LEU A 18 88.03 -7.90 -28.99
C LEU A 18 87.17 -7.12 -29.98
N LYS A 19 87.27 -7.42 -31.28
CA LYS A 19 86.44 -6.80 -32.31
C LYS A 19 84.98 -7.26 -32.19
N ASP A 20 84.76 -8.55 -31.97
CA ASP A 20 83.42 -9.12 -31.82
C ASP A 20 82.75 -8.60 -30.54
N GLN A 21 83.48 -8.56 -29.42
CA GLN A 21 83.00 -7.94 -28.18
C GLN A 21 82.63 -6.47 -28.38
N ARG A 22 83.48 -5.67 -29.06
CA ARG A 22 83.15 -4.27 -29.37
C ARG A 22 81.88 -4.13 -30.20
N GLN A 23 81.67 -5.00 -31.19
CA GLN A 23 80.46 -4.98 -32.00
C GLN A 23 79.22 -5.36 -31.17
N GLU A 24 79.32 -6.34 -30.28
CA GLU A 24 78.23 -6.69 -29.36
C GLU A 24 77.91 -5.56 -28.39
N PHE A 25 78.93 -4.92 -27.81
CA PHE A 25 78.76 -3.75 -26.95
C PHE A 25 78.03 -2.62 -27.67
N HIS A 26 78.44 -2.25 -28.89
CA HIS A 26 77.74 -1.21 -29.65
C HIS A 26 76.29 -1.58 -30.01
N ARG A 27 76.02 -2.86 -30.29
CA ARG A 27 74.63 -3.34 -30.52
C ARG A 27 73.78 -3.30 -29.26
N MET A 28 74.35 -3.57 -28.10
CA MET A 28 73.64 -3.44 -26.81
C MET A 28 73.41 -1.97 -26.48
N GLU A 29 74.43 -1.13 -26.62
CA GLU A 29 74.37 0.32 -26.39
C GLU A 29 73.29 0.97 -27.27
N SER A 30 73.26 0.67 -28.57
CA SER A 30 72.22 1.18 -29.48
C SER A 30 70.81 0.74 -29.07
N ARG A 31 70.64 -0.51 -28.61
CA ARG A 31 69.36 -1.01 -28.10
C ARG A 31 68.96 -0.34 -26.78
N HIS A 32 69.92 -0.03 -25.91
CA HIS A 32 69.67 0.68 -24.67
C HIS A 32 69.24 2.11 -24.93
N LEU A 33 69.95 2.84 -25.80
CA LEU A 33 69.59 4.21 -26.20
C LEU A 33 68.19 4.26 -26.81
N GLN A 34 67.85 3.32 -27.70
CA GLN A 34 66.50 3.27 -28.29
C GLN A 34 65.41 3.02 -27.23
N ARG A 35 65.69 2.18 -26.22
CA ARG A 35 64.74 1.94 -25.12
C ARG A 35 64.61 3.14 -24.21
N GLU A 36 65.71 3.84 -23.93
CA GLU A 36 65.74 5.04 -23.11
C GLU A 36 64.90 6.15 -23.76
N GLU A 37 65.10 6.40 -25.06
CA GLU A 37 64.29 7.37 -25.81
C GLU A 37 62.80 6.99 -25.84
N GLN A 38 62.48 5.70 -25.98
CA GLN A 38 61.09 5.24 -25.91
C GLN A 38 60.47 5.40 -24.51
N LEU A 39 61.26 5.21 -23.45
CA LEU A 39 60.81 5.39 -22.08
C LEU A 39 60.57 6.88 -21.80
N GLU A 40 61.49 7.75 -22.21
CA GLU A 40 61.37 9.20 -22.05
C GLU A 40 60.09 9.73 -22.71
N ARG A 41 59.82 9.34 -23.96
CA ARG A 41 58.56 9.69 -24.66
C ARG A 41 57.31 9.17 -23.94
N LYS A 42 57.38 7.99 -23.31
CA LYS A 42 56.25 7.44 -22.54
C LYS A 42 56.04 8.19 -21.24
N VAL A 43 57.11 8.64 -20.58
CA VAL A 43 57.03 9.44 -19.37
C VAL A 43 56.40 10.79 -19.68
N GLU A 44 56.86 11.48 -20.72
CA GLU A 44 56.27 12.77 -21.15
C GLU A 44 54.78 12.64 -21.48
N ALA A 45 54.39 11.60 -22.23
CA ALA A 45 52.99 11.35 -22.57
C ALA A 45 52.14 10.99 -21.33
N GLN A 46 52.73 10.35 -20.32
CA GLN A 46 52.04 10.03 -19.07
C GLN A 46 51.84 11.27 -18.21
N GLU A 47 52.86 12.13 -18.10
CA GLU A 47 52.77 13.40 -17.39
C GLU A 47 51.75 14.34 -18.02
N GLU A 48 51.66 14.39 -19.35
CA GLU A 48 50.63 15.15 -20.06
C GLU A 48 49.22 14.67 -19.69
N LYS A 49 49.00 13.35 -19.72
CA LYS A 49 47.71 12.76 -19.33
C LYS A 49 47.36 13.02 -17.86
N GLU A 50 48.35 12.98 -16.97
CA GLU A 50 48.13 13.24 -15.55
C GLU A 50 47.74 14.69 -15.29
N ARG A 51 48.37 15.64 -16.01
CA ARG A 51 47.96 17.05 -16.01
C ARG A 51 46.54 17.23 -16.53
N GLU A 52 46.19 16.63 -17.67
CA GLU A 52 44.83 16.69 -18.22
C GLU A 52 43.78 16.10 -17.28
N LEU A 53 44.10 14.97 -16.63
CA LEU A 53 43.20 14.31 -15.69
C LEU A 53 42.95 15.19 -14.46
N THR A 54 44.01 15.79 -13.92
CA THR A 54 43.91 16.71 -12.78
C THR A 54 42.99 17.89 -13.09
N VAL A 55 43.13 18.49 -14.27
CA VAL A 55 42.25 19.59 -14.70
C VAL A 55 40.79 19.11 -14.77
N LYS A 56 40.53 17.97 -15.40
CA LYS A 56 39.17 17.41 -15.48
C LYS A 56 38.57 17.09 -14.11
N GLU A 57 39.35 16.57 -13.18
CA GLU A 57 38.89 16.31 -11.81
C GLU A 57 38.46 17.61 -11.11
N THR A 58 39.23 18.68 -11.27
CA THR A 58 38.86 19.99 -10.70
C THR A 58 37.59 20.57 -11.33
N GLU A 59 37.43 20.45 -12.66
CA GLU A 59 36.22 20.89 -13.36
C GLU A 59 34.98 20.10 -12.91
N VAL A 60 35.11 18.77 -12.79
CA VAL A 60 34.02 17.90 -12.34
C VAL A 60 33.58 18.27 -10.92
N GLU A 61 34.51 18.52 -10.01
CA GLU A 61 34.18 18.90 -8.65
C GLU A 61 33.47 20.26 -8.60
N GLN A 62 33.92 21.22 -9.43
CA GLN A 62 33.30 22.53 -9.51
C GLN A 62 31.86 22.47 -10.04
N VAL A 63 31.63 21.72 -11.13
CA VAL A 63 30.28 21.48 -11.68
C VAL A 63 29.38 20.80 -10.65
N ARG A 64 29.94 19.87 -9.86
CA ARG A 64 29.19 19.17 -8.83
C ARG A 64 28.73 20.10 -7.70
N ILE A 65 29.60 21.00 -7.26
CA ILE A 65 29.26 22.04 -6.27
C ILE A 65 28.14 22.93 -6.81
N GLU A 66 28.30 23.45 -8.03
CA GLU A 66 27.28 24.30 -8.68
C GLU A 66 25.92 23.58 -8.81
N ALA A 67 25.92 22.29 -9.17
CA ALA A 67 24.70 21.50 -9.27
C ALA A 67 23.97 21.35 -7.92
N TYR A 68 24.72 21.16 -6.82
CA TYR A 68 24.13 21.09 -5.47
C TYR A 68 23.55 22.44 -5.04
N GLU A 69 24.24 23.54 -5.32
CA GLU A 69 23.75 24.89 -5.04
C GLU A 69 22.48 25.20 -5.82
N LEU A 70 22.47 24.90 -7.12
CA LEU A 70 21.30 25.13 -7.99
C LEU A 70 20.09 24.33 -7.51
N LYS A 71 20.30 23.07 -7.11
CA LYS A 71 19.24 22.22 -6.54
C LYS A 71 18.70 22.79 -5.23
N ALA A 72 19.56 23.29 -4.36
CA ALA A 72 19.15 23.93 -3.11
C ALA A 72 18.35 25.22 -3.36
N GLN A 73 18.78 26.05 -4.32
CA GLN A 73 18.07 27.25 -4.73
C GLN A 73 16.69 26.92 -5.32
N GLN A 74 16.61 25.89 -6.18
CA GLN A 74 15.35 25.42 -6.75
C GLN A 74 14.37 24.95 -5.66
N SER A 75 14.86 24.19 -4.66
CA SER A 75 14.02 23.77 -3.53
C SER A 75 13.46 24.96 -2.77
N ARG A 76 14.31 25.94 -2.42
CA ARG A 76 13.87 27.16 -1.73
C ARG A 76 12.89 27.98 -2.56
N ALA A 77 13.12 28.10 -3.87
CA ALA A 77 12.23 28.84 -4.75
C ALA A 77 10.86 28.13 -4.86
N LEU A 78 10.84 26.81 -4.93
CA LEU A 78 9.60 26.02 -4.91
C LEU A 78 8.86 26.16 -3.58
N GLU A 79 9.57 26.12 -2.45
CA GLU A 79 9.00 26.39 -1.12
C GLU A 79 8.39 27.80 -1.03
N GLN A 80 9.08 28.81 -1.57
CA GLN A 80 8.57 30.18 -1.61
C GLN A 80 7.36 30.35 -2.52
N VAL A 81 7.37 29.75 -3.71
CA VAL A 81 6.27 29.84 -4.69
C VAL A 81 5.04 29.04 -4.22
N ALA A 82 5.23 27.90 -3.57
CA ALA A 82 4.16 27.11 -2.99
C ALA A 82 3.54 27.76 -1.74
N GLY A 83 4.24 28.73 -1.12
CA GLY A 83 3.83 29.37 0.13
C GLY A 83 3.69 28.40 1.31
N LEU A 84 4.17 27.17 1.13
CA LEU A 84 4.08 26.04 2.04
C LEU A 84 5.39 25.25 1.87
N SER A 85 6.02 24.91 2.98
CA SER A 85 7.08 23.90 3.01
C SER A 85 6.52 22.53 2.60
N VAL A 86 7.41 21.62 2.22
CA VAL A 86 7.04 20.23 1.85
C VAL A 86 6.29 19.54 3.00
N ASP A 87 6.72 19.78 4.24
CA ASP A 87 6.08 19.22 5.43
C ASP A 87 4.68 19.80 5.65
N GLU A 88 4.51 21.12 5.48
CA GLU A 88 3.20 21.79 5.59
C GLU A 88 2.23 21.33 4.47
N ALA A 89 2.72 21.18 3.24
CA ALA A 89 1.92 20.66 2.13
C ALA A 89 1.46 19.23 2.40
N ARG A 90 2.35 18.38 2.94
CA ARG A 90 2.03 17.01 3.33
C ARG A 90 0.99 16.98 4.45
N GLU A 91 1.17 17.81 5.47
CA GLU A 91 0.22 17.90 6.59
C GLU A 91 -1.17 18.35 6.12
N GLN A 92 -1.23 19.32 5.21
CA GLN A 92 -2.49 19.84 4.69
C GLN A 92 -3.25 18.78 3.85
N VAL A 93 -2.54 17.95 3.08
CA VAL A 93 -3.13 16.84 2.34
C VAL A 93 -3.69 15.77 3.29
N VAL A 94 -2.92 15.41 4.32
CA VAL A 94 -3.36 14.43 5.34
C VAL A 94 -4.60 14.94 6.07
N ARG A 95 -4.59 16.21 6.52
CA ARG A 95 -5.73 16.81 7.24
C ARG A 95 -7.01 16.83 6.41
N ARG A 96 -6.93 17.16 5.11
CA ARG A 96 -8.10 17.09 4.21
C ARG A 96 -8.63 15.67 4.06
N GLY A 97 -7.74 14.68 3.95
CA GLY A 97 -8.13 13.27 3.90
C GLY A 97 -8.84 12.81 5.17
N GLU A 98 -8.40 13.26 6.34
CA GLU A 98 -9.06 13.00 7.62
C GLU A 98 -10.46 13.64 7.69
N GLU A 99 -10.59 14.91 7.26
CA GLU A 99 -11.88 15.61 7.21
C GLU A 99 -12.89 14.93 6.28
N GLU A 100 -12.46 14.52 5.08
CA GLU A 100 -13.31 13.75 4.15
C GLU A 100 -13.73 12.41 4.72
N ALA A 101 -12.79 11.66 5.33
CA ALA A 101 -13.10 10.37 5.95
C ALA A 101 -14.14 10.51 7.07
N VAL A 102 -14.02 11.54 7.91
CA VAL A 102 -15.01 11.83 8.97
C VAL A 102 -16.38 12.17 8.37
N HIS A 103 -16.42 12.95 7.28
CA HIS A 103 -17.67 13.29 6.59
C HIS A 103 -18.36 12.05 6.01
N ASP A 104 -17.61 11.18 5.34
CA ASP A 104 -18.14 9.96 4.73
C ASP A 104 -18.62 8.95 5.77
N LEU A 105 -17.85 8.77 6.84
CA LEU A 105 -18.27 7.95 7.99
C LEU A 105 -19.56 8.48 8.62
N SER A 106 -19.70 9.80 8.76
CA SER A 106 -20.90 10.43 9.31
C SER A 106 -22.12 10.19 8.44
N LYS A 107 -21.99 10.35 7.11
CA LYS A 107 -23.07 10.01 6.16
C LYS A 107 -23.45 8.54 6.27
N ARG A 108 -22.45 7.65 6.28
CA ARG A 108 -22.70 6.21 6.37
C ARG A 108 -23.42 5.84 7.66
N TYR A 109 -23.03 6.44 8.77
CA TYR A 109 -23.67 6.23 10.06
C TYR A 109 -25.14 6.67 10.04
N TYR A 110 -25.44 7.84 9.45
CA TYR A 110 -26.80 8.33 9.30
C TYR A 110 -27.68 7.40 8.45
N GLU A 111 -27.16 6.91 7.32
CA GLU A 111 -27.86 5.91 6.49
C GLU A 111 -28.15 4.63 7.28
N LEU A 112 -27.16 4.14 8.01
CA LEU A 112 -27.28 2.93 8.82
C LEU A 112 -28.35 3.10 9.91
N GLU A 113 -28.34 4.23 10.63
CA GLU A 113 -29.32 4.54 11.67
C GLU A 113 -30.75 4.54 11.09
N LYS A 114 -30.94 5.16 9.92
CA LYS A 114 -32.23 5.19 9.23
C LYS A 114 -32.70 3.78 8.87
N GLU A 115 -31.83 2.96 8.28
CA GLU A 115 -32.14 1.57 7.92
C GLU A 115 -32.54 0.75 9.15
N TYR A 116 -31.79 0.86 10.25
CA TYR A 116 -32.08 0.13 11.48
C TYR A 116 -33.38 0.59 12.15
N LYS A 117 -33.69 1.89 12.15
CA LYS A 117 -34.99 2.41 12.62
C LYS A 117 -36.14 1.83 11.81
N GLU A 118 -35.99 1.75 10.49
CA GLU A 118 -37.02 1.24 9.59
C GLU A 118 -37.26 -0.26 9.80
N LYS A 119 -36.18 -1.04 9.92
CA LYS A 119 -36.23 -2.46 10.31
C LYS A 119 -36.86 -2.68 11.67
N ALA A 120 -36.50 -1.85 12.67
CA ALA A 120 -37.07 -1.92 14.01
C ALA A 120 -38.59 -1.67 13.99
N ASN A 121 -39.05 -0.65 13.24
CA ASN A 121 -40.48 -0.38 13.07
C ASN A 121 -41.22 -1.52 12.36
N GLN A 122 -40.65 -2.11 11.32
CA GLN A 122 -41.25 -3.26 10.63
C GLN A 122 -41.37 -4.47 11.57
N ASN A 123 -40.33 -4.75 12.34
CA ASN A 123 -40.34 -5.84 13.32
C ASN A 123 -41.36 -5.59 14.45
N ALA A 124 -41.43 -4.36 14.97
CA ALA A 124 -42.40 -3.98 15.99
C ALA A 124 -43.84 -4.19 15.48
N ARG A 125 -44.15 -3.71 14.26
CA ARG A 125 -45.45 -3.95 13.63
C ARG A 125 -45.75 -5.44 13.50
N LYS A 126 -44.80 -6.23 13.02
CA LYS A 126 -44.95 -7.69 12.87
C LYS A 126 -45.27 -8.35 14.22
N ILE A 127 -44.54 -8.01 15.28
CA ILE A 127 -44.76 -8.55 16.63
C ILE A 127 -46.15 -8.19 17.14
N ILE A 128 -46.55 -6.91 17.02
CA ILE A 128 -47.86 -6.43 17.45
C ILE A 128 -48.98 -7.15 16.68
N THR A 129 -48.87 -7.27 15.35
CA THR A 129 -49.85 -7.98 14.54
C THR A 129 -49.98 -9.44 14.94
N VAL A 130 -48.87 -10.13 15.21
CA VAL A 130 -48.89 -11.52 15.69
C VAL A 130 -49.56 -11.62 17.07
N ALA A 131 -49.27 -10.69 17.99
CA ALA A 131 -49.88 -10.65 19.30
C ALA A 131 -51.40 -10.42 19.22
N ILE A 132 -51.85 -9.46 18.39
CA ILE A 132 -53.27 -9.19 18.15
C ILE A 132 -53.96 -10.43 17.58
N ASN A 133 -53.42 -11.05 16.53
CA ASN A 133 -54.01 -12.25 15.93
C ASN A 133 -54.12 -13.41 16.92
N ARG A 134 -53.16 -13.54 17.85
CA ARG A 134 -53.18 -14.59 18.87
C ARG A 134 -54.23 -14.34 19.96
N LEU A 135 -54.41 -13.09 20.38
CA LEU A 135 -55.34 -12.72 21.45
C LEU A 135 -56.78 -12.51 20.97
N ALA A 136 -56.99 -12.22 19.68
CA ALA A 136 -58.32 -11.94 19.14
C ALA A 136 -59.30 -13.11 19.34
N THR A 137 -58.85 -14.36 19.23
CA THR A 137 -59.71 -15.53 19.45
C THR A 137 -60.14 -15.66 20.91
N ASP A 138 -59.22 -15.50 21.85
CA ASP A 138 -59.49 -15.67 23.28
C ASP A 138 -60.40 -14.56 23.82
N VAL A 139 -60.16 -13.30 23.43
CA VAL A 139 -60.96 -12.14 23.88
C VAL A 139 -62.38 -12.16 23.31
N VAL A 140 -62.56 -12.60 22.06
CA VAL A 140 -63.91 -12.71 21.47
C VAL A 140 -64.74 -13.75 22.22
N SER A 141 -64.15 -14.89 22.59
CA SER A 141 -64.84 -15.91 23.38
C SER A 141 -65.18 -15.43 24.80
N GLU A 142 -64.31 -14.66 25.44
CA GLU A 142 -64.53 -14.15 26.80
C GLU A 142 -65.63 -13.07 26.85
N VAL A 143 -65.69 -12.15 25.87
CA VAL A 143 -66.64 -11.04 25.89
C VAL A 143 -68.04 -11.43 25.41
N THR A 144 -68.16 -12.45 24.55
CA THR A 144 -69.47 -12.86 23.98
C THR A 144 -70.18 -13.94 24.80
N THR A 145 -69.52 -14.53 25.80
CA THR A 145 -70.12 -15.58 26.65
C THR A 145 -70.58 -14.97 27.97
N SER A 146 -71.88 -15.05 28.26
CA SER A 146 -72.45 -14.63 29.55
C SER A 146 -73.09 -15.83 30.25
N THR A 147 -72.69 -16.10 31.48
CA THR A 147 -73.26 -17.18 32.29
C THR A 147 -74.37 -16.65 33.18
N VAL A 148 -75.56 -17.23 33.08
CA VAL A 148 -76.70 -16.92 33.94
C VAL A 148 -77.01 -18.13 34.81
N SER A 149 -76.93 -17.98 36.14
CA SER A 149 -77.28 -19.04 37.08
C SER A 149 -78.79 -19.19 37.20
N LEU A 150 -79.30 -20.40 37.00
CA LEU A 150 -80.71 -20.70 37.19
C LEU A 150 -80.98 -21.11 38.65
N PRO A 151 -82.05 -20.60 39.28
CA PRO A 151 -82.33 -20.84 40.70
C PRO A 151 -82.87 -22.24 41.00
N ASN A 152 -83.39 -22.98 40.01
CA ASN A 152 -83.81 -24.38 40.17
C ASN A 152 -83.95 -25.11 38.81
N ASP A 153 -84.02 -26.45 38.87
CA ASP A 153 -84.18 -27.32 37.68
C ASP A 153 -85.55 -27.21 37.01
N GLU A 154 -86.57 -26.76 37.74
CA GLU A 154 -87.91 -26.51 37.17
C GLU A 154 -87.86 -25.36 36.14
N MET A 155 -87.14 -24.28 36.45
CA MET A 155 -86.90 -23.19 35.50
C MET A 155 -86.08 -23.64 34.30
N LYS A 156 -85.07 -24.51 34.50
CA LYS A 156 -84.31 -25.12 33.39
C LYS A 156 -85.22 -25.93 32.47
N GLY A 157 -86.12 -26.75 33.02
CA GLY A 157 -87.09 -27.52 32.24
C GLY A 157 -88.06 -26.64 31.43
N ARG A 158 -88.50 -25.50 31.98
CA ARG A 158 -89.37 -24.53 31.29
C ARG A 158 -88.65 -23.75 30.19
N LEU A 159 -87.38 -23.40 30.40
CA LEU A 159 -86.55 -22.70 29.41
C LEU A 159 -86.21 -23.61 28.22
N ILE A 160 -85.96 -24.91 28.45
CA ILE A 160 -85.71 -25.88 27.38
C ILE A 160 -87.02 -26.20 26.62
N GLY A 161 -88.11 -26.46 27.35
CA GLY A 161 -89.40 -26.85 26.78
C GLY A 161 -89.41 -28.29 26.23
N ARG A 162 -90.60 -28.81 25.88
CA ARG A 162 -90.74 -30.17 25.32
C ARG A 162 -90.07 -30.27 23.96
N GLU A 163 -89.14 -31.23 23.82
CA GLU A 163 -88.30 -31.44 22.62
C GLU A 163 -87.38 -30.26 22.27
N GLY A 164 -87.04 -29.41 23.26
CA GLY A 164 -86.16 -28.25 23.05
C GLY A 164 -86.81 -27.11 22.26
N ARG A 165 -88.15 -27.08 22.15
CA ARG A 165 -88.86 -26.05 21.39
C ARG A 165 -88.61 -24.63 21.91
N ASN A 166 -88.61 -24.43 23.23
CA ASN A 166 -88.49 -23.09 23.82
C ASN A 166 -87.06 -22.55 23.65
N ILE A 167 -86.03 -23.37 23.90
CA ILE A 167 -84.63 -22.94 23.75
C ILE A 167 -84.32 -22.56 22.30
N ARG A 168 -84.75 -23.36 21.32
CA ARG A 168 -84.56 -23.04 19.88
C ARG A 168 -85.28 -21.76 19.45
N THR A 169 -86.49 -21.52 19.97
CA THR A 169 -87.20 -20.26 19.69
C THR A 169 -86.47 -19.07 20.32
N LEU A 170 -85.91 -19.24 21.52
CA LEU A 170 -85.17 -18.20 22.21
C LEU A 170 -83.87 -17.87 21.46
N GLU A 171 -83.09 -18.88 21.04
CA GLU A 171 -81.91 -18.74 20.18
C GLU A 171 -82.24 -18.06 18.85
N ALA A 172 -83.33 -18.47 18.18
CA ALA A 172 -83.73 -17.88 16.90
C ALA A 172 -84.18 -16.41 17.01
N LEU A 173 -84.82 -16.02 18.13
CA LEU A 173 -85.28 -14.65 18.35
C LEU A 173 -84.16 -13.72 18.82
N THR A 174 -83.19 -14.23 19.57
CA THR A 174 -82.12 -13.43 20.19
C THR A 174 -80.80 -13.49 19.43
N GLY A 175 -80.62 -14.49 18.56
CA GLY A 175 -79.41 -14.69 17.76
C GLY A 175 -78.20 -15.14 18.58
N VAL A 176 -78.39 -15.56 19.84
CA VAL A 176 -77.33 -16.14 20.68
C VAL A 176 -77.46 -17.66 20.72
N ASP A 177 -76.33 -18.35 20.89
CA ASP A 177 -76.26 -19.79 21.10
C ASP A 177 -76.32 -20.08 22.61
N VAL A 178 -77.27 -20.91 23.06
CA VAL A 178 -77.51 -21.16 24.48
C VAL A 178 -77.09 -22.60 24.82
N ILE A 179 -75.94 -22.74 25.46
CA ILE A 179 -75.29 -24.03 25.79
C ILE A 179 -75.54 -24.43 27.25
#